data_AF-A0A815MZM0-F1
#
_entry.id   AF-A0A815MZM0-F1
#
_cell.length_a   1.000
_cell.length_b   1.000
_cell.length_c   1.000
_cell.angle_alpha   90.00
_cell.angle_beta   90.00
_cell.angle_gamma   90.00
#
_symmetry.space_group_name_H-M   'P 1'
#
loop_
_entity.id
_entity.type
_entity.pdbx_description
1 polymer ?
#
loop_
_entity_poly.entity_id
_entity_poly.type
_entity_poly.pdbx_seq_one_letter_code
_entity_poly.pdbx_strand_id
1 'polypeptide(L)'
;SETYWVSGPILNLNPSILSGWSMCYNDTYASRSASKSKFPITDSLNSQCNKQKLLLACRLVRASTFTLAAMGMRSDVLFNCESRKSCTHLANGVGWYYSATHSWGFVNGTDSVYRDKCDKSTAKNSHLRLCWQPDVGEGGYRCGTAKSLNDKPTWERTIWHAD
;
A
#
# COMPACT_ATOMS: atom_id res chain seq x y z
N SER A 1 -3.14 -25.47 3.32
CA SER A 1 -3.59 -24.94 2.01
C SER A 1 -2.50 -24.04 1.45
N GLU A 2 -2.42 -23.93 0.13
CA GLU A 2 -1.50 -22.99 -0.52
C GLU A 2 -1.98 -21.54 -0.31
N THR A 3 -1.06 -20.63 -0.03
CA THR A 3 -1.36 -19.19 0.09
C THR A 3 -1.69 -18.64 -1.28
N TYR A 4 -2.86 -18.01 -1.45
CA TYR A 4 -3.24 -17.35 -2.71
C TYR A 4 -2.16 -16.35 -3.12
N TRP A 5 -1.59 -16.51 -4.31
CA TRP A 5 -0.47 -15.70 -4.78
C TRP A 5 -0.60 -15.35 -6.25
N VAL A 6 -0.47 -14.07 -6.59
CA VAL A 6 -0.45 -13.59 -7.98
C VAL A 6 0.57 -12.46 -8.16
N SER A 7 1.06 -12.32 -9.39
CA SER A 7 2.00 -11.28 -9.78
C SER A 7 1.27 -10.01 -10.25
N GLY A 8 1.84 -8.86 -9.92
CA GLY A 8 1.37 -7.54 -10.33
C GLY A 8 0.25 -6.95 -9.44
N PRO A 9 -0.09 -5.67 -9.67
CA PRO A 9 -1.25 -5.06 -9.04
C PRO A 9 -2.58 -5.63 -9.58
N ILE A 10 -3.56 -5.80 -8.69
CA ILE A 10 -4.84 -6.48 -8.96
C ILE A 10 -5.98 -5.52 -8.67
N LEU A 11 -6.92 -5.41 -9.60
CA LEU A 11 -8.15 -4.63 -9.42
C LEU A 11 -9.28 -5.54 -8.94
N ASN A 12 -10.22 -4.97 -8.18
CA ASN A 12 -11.49 -5.62 -7.81
C ASN A 12 -11.30 -6.98 -7.09
N LEU A 13 -10.24 -7.12 -6.29
CA LEU A 13 -9.90 -8.37 -5.61
C LEU A 13 -10.90 -8.66 -4.49
N ASN A 14 -11.56 -9.82 -4.54
CA ASN A 14 -12.43 -10.26 -3.46
C ASN A 14 -11.58 -10.79 -2.28
N PRO A 15 -11.68 -10.24 -1.05
CA PRO A 15 -10.93 -10.75 0.09
C PRO A 15 -11.23 -12.23 0.42
N SER A 16 -12.40 -12.76 0.03
CA SER A 16 -12.78 -14.15 0.32
C SER A 16 -11.92 -15.20 -0.39
N ILE A 17 -11.18 -14.82 -1.44
CA ILE A 17 -10.27 -15.74 -2.16
C ILE A 17 -8.84 -15.70 -1.62
N LEU A 18 -8.54 -14.85 -0.63
CA LEU A 18 -7.21 -14.70 -0.03
C LEU A 18 -6.88 -15.84 0.95
N SER A 19 -6.96 -17.09 0.48
CA SER A 19 -6.58 -18.25 1.27
C SER A 19 -5.14 -18.13 1.78
N GLY A 20 -4.91 -18.42 3.06
CA GLY A 20 -3.61 -18.30 3.72
C GLY A 20 -3.21 -16.90 4.18
N TRP A 21 -3.98 -15.86 3.83
CA TRP A 21 -3.75 -14.50 4.31
C TRP A 21 -4.63 -14.16 5.50
N SER A 22 -4.09 -13.34 6.41
CA SER A 22 -4.86 -12.70 7.47
C SER A 22 -4.72 -11.19 7.41
N MET A 23 -5.81 -10.46 7.57
CA MET A 23 -5.75 -9.01 7.74
C MET A 23 -5.12 -8.68 9.09
N CYS A 24 -4.06 -7.88 9.07
CA CYS A 24 -3.28 -7.53 10.27
C CYS A 24 -3.29 -6.03 10.55
N TYR A 25 -3.78 -5.21 9.62
CA TYR A 25 -4.02 -3.78 9.82
C TYR A 25 -5.22 -3.34 8.96
N ASN A 26 -6.07 -2.50 9.53
CA ASN A 26 -7.16 -1.82 8.82
C ASN A 26 -7.39 -0.45 9.43
N ASP A 27 -7.46 0.57 8.58
CA ASP A 27 -7.81 1.91 9.02
C ASP A 27 -8.29 2.78 7.84
N THR A 28 -8.81 3.96 8.13
CA THR A 28 -9.23 4.90 7.07
C THR A 28 -8.08 5.74 6.54
N TYR A 29 -8.28 6.40 5.40
CA TYR A 29 -7.39 7.47 4.94
C TYR A 29 -7.55 8.77 5.77
N ALA A 30 -8.57 8.86 6.63
CA ALA A 30 -8.72 9.93 7.62
C ALA A 30 -7.86 9.75 8.87
N SER A 31 -7.36 8.55 9.09
CA SER A 31 -6.61 8.25 10.29
C SER A 31 -5.19 8.78 10.19
N ARG A 32 -4.89 9.69 11.10
CA ARG A 32 -3.64 10.44 11.18
C ARG A 32 -2.78 9.88 12.30
N SER A 33 -1.46 10.01 12.18
CA SER A 33 -0.59 9.82 13.34
C SER A 33 -0.77 10.96 14.33
N ALA A 34 -0.86 10.63 15.62
CA ALA A 34 -0.78 11.62 16.69
C ALA A 34 0.60 12.32 16.71
N SER A 35 1.64 11.69 16.15
CA SER A 35 2.98 12.26 16.02
C SER A 35 3.37 12.41 14.55
N LYS A 36 3.75 13.63 14.14
CA LYS A 36 4.26 13.92 12.78
C LYS A 36 5.53 13.15 12.43
N SER A 37 6.20 12.51 13.39
CA SER A 37 7.46 11.80 13.19
C SER A 37 7.33 10.28 13.00
N LYS A 38 6.12 9.72 13.07
CA LYS A 38 5.94 8.26 13.03
C LYS A 38 4.71 7.86 12.23
N PHE A 39 4.91 6.96 11.29
CA PHE A 39 3.81 6.31 10.60
C PHE A 39 3.01 5.43 11.58
N PRO A 40 1.67 5.58 11.69
CA PRO A 40 0.86 4.75 12.60
C PRO A 40 1.02 3.26 12.32
N ILE A 41 1.27 2.92 11.06
CA ILE A 41 1.39 1.55 10.58
C ILE A 41 2.74 0.92 10.95
N THR A 42 3.80 1.69 11.25
CA THR A 42 5.11 1.10 11.59
C THR A 42 5.03 0.20 12.84
N ASP A 43 4.21 0.56 13.82
CA ASP A 43 4.01 -0.28 15.01
C ASP A 43 3.27 -1.58 14.67
N SER A 44 2.21 -1.50 13.86
CA SER A 44 1.51 -2.68 13.35
C SER A 44 2.43 -3.54 12.48
N LEU A 45 3.31 -2.96 11.65
CA LEU A 45 4.29 -3.72 10.87
C LEU A 45 5.21 -4.58 11.73
N ASN A 46 5.60 -4.09 12.89
CA ASN A 46 6.52 -4.82 13.78
C ASN A 46 5.80 -5.80 14.72
N SER A 47 4.56 -5.51 15.11
CA SER A 47 3.85 -6.29 16.14
C SER A 47 2.75 -7.21 15.61
N GLN A 48 2.03 -6.81 14.54
CA GLN A 48 0.82 -7.48 14.06
C GLN A 48 0.99 -8.02 12.63
N CYS A 49 1.54 -7.20 11.74
CA CYS A 49 1.80 -7.51 10.35
C CYS A 49 3.23 -8.03 10.14
N ASN A 50 3.65 -9.05 10.89
CA ASN A 50 5.06 -9.46 11.01
C ASN A 50 5.47 -10.73 10.23
N LYS A 51 4.64 -11.22 9.30
CA LYS A 51 4.94 -12.43 8.51
C LYS A 51 5.74 -12.14 7.23
N GLN A 52 6.15 -13.19 6.53
CA GLN A 52 7.09 -13.15 5.40
C GLN A 52 6.51 -12.50 4.14
N LYS A 53 5.19 -12.52 3.97
CA LYS A 53 4.49 -11.94 2.83
C LYS A 53 3.59 -10.81 3.30
N LEU A 54 3.53 -9.76 2.49
CA LEU A 54 2.65 -8.62 2.71
C LEU A 54 1.77 -8.38 1.49
N LEU A 55 0.53 -7.98 1.75
CA LEU A 55 -0.40 -7.48 0.75
C LEU A 55 -0.91 -6.11 1.21
N LEU A 56 -0.75 -5.11 0.36
CA LEU A 56 -1.29 -3.78 0.55
C LEU A 56 -2.54 -3.64 -0.30
N ALA A 57 -3.63 -3.17 0.30
CA ALA A 57 -4.87 -2.95 -0.43
C ALA A 57 -5.63 -1.71 0.06
N CYS A 58 -6.56 -1.24 -0.77
CA CYS A 58 -7.45 -0.15 -0.47
C CYS A 58 -8.81 -0.31 -1.15
N ARG A 59 -9.84 0.30 -0.54
CA ARG A 59 -11.20 0.35 -1.07
C ARG A 59 -12.04 1.44 -0.41
N LEU A 60 -13.24 1.67 -0.93
CA LEU A 60 -14.30 2.34 -0.18
C LEU A 60 -14.67 1.51 1.05
N VAL A 61 -14.92 2.17 2.17
CA VAL A 61 -15.42 1.54 3.40
C VAL A 61 -16.71 0.78 3.07
N ARG A 62 -16.82 -0.45 3.58
CA ARG A 62 -17.92 -1.42 3.33
C ARG A 62 -18.01 -1.99 1.90
N ALA A 63 -17.12 -1.63 0.98
CA ALA A 63 -17.08 -2.33 -0.32
C ALA A 63 -16.68 -3.80 -0.12
N SER A 64 -17.34 -4.71 -0.83
CA SER A 64 -17.06 -6.15 -0.72
C SER A 64 -15.72 -6.54 -1.36
N THR A 65 -15.23 -5.78 -2.33
CA THR A 65 -13.96 -6.00 -3.02
C THR A 65 -12.95 -4.90 -2.73
N PHE A 66 -11.67 -5.25 -2.77
CA PHE A 66 -10.60 -4.26 -2.84
C PHE A 66 -10.62 -3.58 -4.19
N THR A 67 -10.59 -2.25 -4.22
CA THR A 67 -10.43 -1.50 -5.47
C THR A 67 -9.08 -1.81 -6.11
N LEU A 68 -8.04 -1.86 -5.29
CA LEU A 68 -6.68 -2.15 -5.72
C LEU A 68 -5.94 -2.89 -4.61
N ALA A 69 -5.17 -3.91 -4.99
CA ALA A 69 -4.29 -4.66 -4.11
C ALA A 69 -3.00 -5.04 -4.83
N ALA A 70 -1.93 -5.29 -4.08
CA ALA A 70 -0.71 -5.92 -4.58
C ALA A 70 -0.07 -6.73 -3.45
N MET A 71 0.62 -7.83 -3.80
CA MET A 71 1.28 -8.72 -2.84
C MET A 71 2.74 -8.95 -3.20
N GLY A 72 3.58 -9.15 -2.19
CA GLY A 72 5.01 -9.36 -2.36
C GLY A 72 5.66 -9.90 -1.09
N MET A 73 6.91 -10.34 -1.22
CA MET A 73 7.70 -10.69 -0.04
C MET A 73 7.91 -9.43 0.79
N ARG A 74 7.87 -9.57 2.12
CA ARG A 74 8.06 -8.46 3.06
C ARG A 74 9.31 -7.65 2.76
N SER A 75 10.42 -8.32 2.43
CA SER A 75 11.70 -7.69 2.08
C SER A 75 11.58 -6.77 0.86
N ASP A 76 10.73 -7.12 -0.12
CA ASP A 76 10.52 -6.33 -1.33
C ASP A 76 9.53 -5.19 -1.08
N VAL A 77 8.43 -5.48 -0.40
CA VAL A 77 7.37 -4.52 -0.06
C VAL A 77 7.90 -3.40 0.85
N LEU A 78 8.89 -3.71 1.68
CA LEU A 78 9.57 -2.78 2.59
C LEU A 78 10.95 -2.35 2.09
N PHE A 79 11.27 -2.55 0.81
CA PHE A 79 12.54 -2.07 0.25
C PHE A 79 12.66 -0.55 0.43
N ASN A 80 13.67 -0.12 1.20
CA ASN A 80 13.81 1.27 1.59
C ASN A 80 14.32 2.13 0.42
N CYS A 81 13.44 2.98 -0.07
CA CYS A 81 13.71 3.95 -1.12
C CYS A 81 14.14 5.33 -0.58
N GLU A 82 14.20 5.50 0.75
CA GLU A 82 14.50 6.78 1.40
C GLU A 82 13.62 7.91 0.82
N SER A 83 14.16 9.11 0.66
CA SER A 83 13.50 10.28 0.07
C SER A 83 13.64 10.39 -1.46
N ARG A 84 14.27 9.41 -2.12
CA ARG A 84 14.50 9.44 -3.58
C ARG A 84 13.18 9.43 -4.36
N LYS A 85 12.94 10.45 -5.17
CA LYS A 85 11.64 10.68 -5.84
C LYS A 85 11.27 9.59 -6.86
N SER A 86 12.26 9.00 -7.53
CA SER A 86 12.08 8.03 -8.62
C SER A 86 12.37 6.58 -8.21
N CYS A 87 12.67 6.32 -6.94
CA CYS A 87 13.03 4.98 -6.50
C CYS A 87 11.83 4.03 -6.53
N THR A 88 12.02 2.89 -7.17
CA THR A 88 11.14 1.72 -7.18
C THR A 88 11.97 0.46 -7.11
N HIS A 89 11.47 -0.57 -6.45
CA HIS A 89 12.04 -1.91 -6.40
C HIS A 89 11.09 -2.88 -7.10
N LEU A 90 11.53 -3.48 -8.21
CA LEU A 90 10.72 -4.41 -8.99
C LEU A 90 10.77 -5.81 -8.35
N ALA A 91 9.62 -6.28 -7.89
CA ALA A 91 9.45 -7.65 -7.41
C ALA A 91 8.00 -8.11 -7.58
N ASN A 92 7.80 -9.39 -7.93
CA ASN A 92 6.48 -9.98 -8.17
C ASN A 92 5.59 -9.14 -9.12
N GLY A 93 6.17 -8.58 -10.18
CA GLY A 93 5.45 -7.75 -11.16
C GLY A 93 5.02 -6.35 -10.65
N VAL A 94 5.49 -5.93 -9.48
CA VAL A 94 5.10 -4.69 -8.81
C VAL A 94 6.34 -3.81 -8.59
N GLY A 95 6.20 -2.51 -8.84
CA GLY A 95 7.21 -1.51 -8.49
C GLY A 95 6.95 -0.98 -7.09
N TRP A 96 7.61 -1.57 -6.08
CA TRP A 96 7.47 -1.20 -4.68
C TRP A 96 8.28 0.05 -4.34
N TYR A 97 7.79 0.87 -3.43
CA TYR A 97 8.61 1.91 -2.81
C TYR A 97 8.17 2.09 -1.36
N TYR A 98 9.13 2.11 -0.44
CA TYR A 98 8.87 2.31 0.97
C TYR A 98 9.84 3.34 1.56
N SER A 99 9.35 4.17 2.47
CA SER A 99 10.15 4.92 3.43
C SER A 99 9.25 5.23 4.62
N ALA A 100 9.74 4.94 5.82
CA ALA A 100 9.02 5.19 7.07
C ALA A 100 8.72 6.68 7.29
N THR A 101 9.44 7.57 6.61
CA THR A 101 9.39 9.03 6.80
C THR A 101 9.08 9.77 5.49
N HIS A 102 8.57 9.11 4.44
CA HIS A 102 8.25 9.82 3.19
C HIS A 102 6.97 9.32 2.53
N SER A 103 7.01 8.12 1.96
CA SER A 103 5.86 7.50 1.30
C SER A 103 6.04 6.00 1.17
N TRP A 104 4.91 5.30 1.18
CA TRP A 104 4.83 3.87 0.94
C TRP A 104 3.73 3.55 -0.06
N GLY A 105 4.00 2.59 -0.95
CA GLY A 105 3.00 2.10 -1.88
C GLY A 105 3.63 1.35 -3.03
N PHE A 106 2.93 1.35 -4.16
CA PHE A 106 3.36 0.63 -5.33
C PHE A 106 2.79 1.21 -6.63
N VAL A 107 3.45 0.84 -7.73
CA VAL A 107 3.02 1.04 -9.11
C VAL A 107 3.08 -0.28 -9.87
N ASN A 108 2.58 -0.32 -11.12
CA ASN A 108 2.85 -1.44 -12.03
C ASN A 108 4.38 -1.60 -12.21
N GLY A 109 4.89 -2.84 -12.30
CA GLY A 109 6.33 -3.12 -12.32
C GLY A 109 7.15 -2.41 -13.40
N THR A 110 6.53 -1.98 -14.49
CA THR A 110 7.19 -1.25 -15.59
C THR A 110 7.08 0.27 -15.48
N ASP A 111 6.34 0.77 -14.49
CA ASP A 111 6.01 2.18 -14.39
C ASP A 111 7.06 2.95 -13.57
N SER A 112 7.30 4.20 -13.96
CA SER A 112 8.02 5.15 -13.11
C SER A 112 7.12 5.77 -12.04
N VAL A 113 7.76 6.27 -10.98
CA VAL A 113 7.13 6.96 -9.84
C VAL A 113 7.68 8.38 -9.71
N TYR A 114 6.87 9.30 -9.18
CA TYR A 114 7.35 10.62 -8.75
C TYR A 114 6.84 10.93 -7.34
N ARG A 115 7.66 10.61 -6.33
CA ARG A 115 7.36 10.68 -4.89
C ARG A 115 7.62 12.10 -4.33
N ASP A 116 6.73 13.04 -4.63
CA ASP A 116 6.71 14.36 -3.99
C ASP A 116 5.72 14.34 -2.82
N LYS A 117 6.19 13.85 -1.66
CA LYS A 117 5.42 13.38 -0.48
C LYS A 117 4.54 12.15 -0.74
N CYS A 118 4.06 11.96 -1.97
CA CYS A 118 3.46 10.73 -2.47
C CYS A 118 3.69 10.61 -3.98
N ASP A 119 3.31 9.48 -4.59
CA ASP A 119 3.29 9.32 -6.03
C ASP A 119 2.24 10.23 -6.69
N LYS A 120 2.70 11.35 -7.23
CA LYS A 120 1.91 12.31 -8.02
C LYS A 120 1.93 12.01 -9.51
N SER A 121 2.61 10.95 -9.94
CA SER A 121 2.69 10.59 -11.36
C SER A 121 1.30 10.43 -11.98
N THR A 122 1.16 10.97 -13.18
CA THR A 122 0.01 10.82 -14.08
C THR A 122 0.33 9.92 -15.26
N ALA A 123 1.46 9.19 -15.20
CA ALA A 123 1.90 8.29 -16.25
C ALA A 123 0.89 7.15 -16.51
N LYS A 124 1.22 6.29 -17.48
CA LYS A 124 0.43 5.11 -17.85
C LYS A 124 0.04 4.28 -16.61
N ASN A 125 -1.04 3.49 -16.72
CA ASN A 125 -1.54 2.63 -15.65
C ASN A 125 -1.86 3.36 -14.33
N SER A 126 -2.33 4.61 -14.38
CA SER A 126 -2.68 5.36 -13.16
C SER A 126 -3.70 4.65 -12.25
N HIS A 127 -4.44 3.66 -12.75
CA HIS A 127 -5.36 2.82 -11.98
C HIS A 127 -4.65 1.72 -11.16
N LEU A 128 -3.37 1.43 -11.42
CA LEU A 128 -2.54 0.42 -10.73
C LEU A 128 -1.54 1.05 -9.75
N ARG A 129 -1.92 2.18 -9.13
CA ARG A 129 -1.04 2.96 -8.24
C ARG A 129 -1.66 3.13 -6.87
N LEU A 130 -0.91 2.84 -5.82
CA LEU A 130 -1.32 3.06 -4.44
C LEU A 130 -0.26 3.90 -3.76
N CYS A 131 -0.65 4.94 -3.01
CA CYS A 131 0.31 5.72 -2.25
C CYS A 131 -0.24 6.23 -0.92
N TRP A 132 0.50 5.94 0.14
CA TRP A 132 0.28 6.39 1.50
C TRP A 132 1.40 7.35 1.93
N GLN A 133 1.07 8.35 2.77
CA GLN A 133 1.97 9.43 3.19
C GLN A 133 2.27 9.38 4.70
N PRO A 134 3.33 8.70 5.13
CA PRO A 134 3.67 8.61 6.55
C PRO A 134 4.00 9.90 7.29
N ASP A 135 4.61 10.85 6.60
CA ASP A 135 5.44 11.94 7.18
C ASP A 135 4.66 13.21 7.57
N VAL A 136 3.44 13.38 7.06
CA VAL A 136 2.68 14.63 7.26
C VAL A 136 1.39 14.45 8.05
N GLY A 137 1.23 13.29 8.70
CA GLY A 137 -0.01 12.96 9.39
C GLY A 137 -1.20 12.77 8.45
N GLU A 138 -0.96 12.47 7.16
CA GLU A 138 -2.02 12.20 6.19
C GLU A 138 -2.14 10.69 5.94
N GLY A 139 -3.35 10.12 6.02
CA GLY A 139 -3.52 8.67 5.86
C GLY A 139 -3.06 8.16 4.48
N GLY A 140 -3.18 8.97 3.43
CA GLY A 140 -2.64 8.62 2.12
C GLY A 140 -3.27 9.41 0.99
N TYR A 141 -2.65 9.34 -0.19
CA TYR A 141 -3.05 10.17 -1.32
C TYR A 141 -3.96 9.46 -2.30
N ARG A 142 -3.70 8.18 -2.60
CA ARG A 142 -4.37 7.51 -3.72
C ARG A 142 -4.59 6.01 -3.57
N CYS A 143 -5.69 5.59 -4.15
CA CYS A 143 -6.09 4.20 -4.41
C CYS A 143 -6.48 4.10 -5.89
N GLY A 144 -5.56 3.71 -6.75
CA GLY A 144 -5.72 3.74 -8.20
C GLY A 144 -5.98 5.16 -8.74
N THR A 145 -7.08 5.31 -9.47
CA THR A 145 -7.53 6.60 -10.03
C THR A 145 -8.18 7.52 -9.00
N ALA A 146 -8.60 7.00 -7.84
CA ALA A 146 -9.08 7.82 -6.74
C ALA A 146 -7.89 8.53 -6.07
N LYS A 147 -7.83 9.86 -6.19
CA LYS A 147 -6.76 10.72 -5.66
C LYS A 147 -7.32 11.67 -4.60
N SER A 148 -6.43 12.38 -3.92
CA SER A 148 -6.78 13.32 -2.85
C SER A 148 -7.61 12.65 -1.75
N LEU A 149 -7.22 11.41 -1.42
CA LEU A 149 -7.88 10.60 -0.39
C LEU A 149 -7.48 11.00 1.02
N ASN A 150 -6.55 11.94 1.16
CA ASN A 150 -6.13 12.49 2.43
C ASN A 150 -7.37 12.94 3.21
N ASP A 151 -7.44 12.53 4.48
CA ASP A 151 -8.56 12.87 5.37
C ASP A 151 -9.92 12.27 5.01
N LYS A 152 -9.98 11.30 4.09
CA LYS A 152 -11.25 10.66 3.72
C LYS A 152 -11.57 9.48 4.65
N PRO A 153 -12.63 9.57 5.48
CA PRO A 153 -13.07 8.44 6.30
C PRO A 153 -13.82 7.40 5.48
N THR A 154 -14.17 7.72 4.23
CA THR A 154 -14.92 6.84 3.32
C THR A 154 -14.03 5.86 2.55
N TRP A 155 -12.71 5.98 2.66
CA TRP A 155 -11.74 5.07 2.07
C TRP A 155 -10.91 4.42 3.16
N GLU A 156 -10.62 3.14 2.99
CA GLU A 156 -9.79 2.35 3.91
C GLU A 156 -8.53 1.79 3.24
N ARG A 157 -7.54 1.57 4.09
CA ARG A 157 -6.21 0.99 3.81
C ARG A 157 -6.10 -0.26 4.66
N THR A 158 -5.75 -1.37 4.04
CA THR A 158 -5.56 -2.63 4.74
C THR A 158 -4.19 -3.21 4.45
N ILE A 159 -3.60 -3.86 5.45
CA ILE A 159 -2.45 -4.74 5.25
C ILE A 159 -2.86 -6.13 5.66
N TRP A 160 -2.50 -7.09 4.81
CA TRP A 160 -2.61 -8.51 5.09
C TRP A 160 -1.22 -9.11 5.12
N HIS A 161 -1.09 -10.19 5.88
CA HIS A 161 0.16 -10.92 6.00
C HIS A 161 -0.06 -12.42 5.78
N ALA A 162 0.97 -13.13 5.36
CA ALA A 162 0.99 -14.57 5.22
C ALA A 162 2.41 -15.09 5.42
N ASP A 163 2.53 -16.38 5.72
CA ASP A 163 3.82 -17.09 5.73
C ASP A 163 4.23 -17.42 4.28
#